data_AF-A0A519NSS2-F1
#
_entry.id   AF-A0A519NSS2-F1
#
_cell.length_a   1.000
_cell.length_b   1.000
_cell.length_c   1.000
_cell.angle_alpha   90.00
_cell.angle_beta   90.00
_cell.angle_gamma   90.00
#
_symmetry.space_group_name_H-M   'P 1'
#
loop_
_entity.id
_entity.type
_entity.pdbx_description
1 polymer ?
#
loop_
_entity_poly.entity_id
_entity_poly.type
_entity_poly.pdbx_seq_one_letter_code
_entity_poly.pdbx_strand_id
1 'polypeptide(L)'
;MIISKIVGTDFIYLNLHAEEVISTNYIEDGCNGIFVDRLTVETVKRAFEAVKLDNQLKTLVLNFRHINACQKNLNKTIIDLKNEGYKILFINLKKAVCEDLALTTISNSKNTSEGDVWLKYFFFEDGDDPFTNILVDVDKLYKATFQSKIKPFIDLHKKPHASSFVYLTSYVDIKKLLSHEKDFMLFSLYKLANKIRKEWDNEIFRNPILVCQSMNSAYIVSVLSNLLLLDILILDKIGPINKLYNRMGSTISADRKYIVVSDLVCLGTEVKIVKNLVQFMGGKYLGNVSLIKIETLADDDITGIDSTKAVFSINRSNNRELNYNITTNLEQL
;
A
#
# COMPACT_ATOMS: atom_id res chain seq x y z
N MET A 1 5.79 17.20 -1.89
CA MET A 1 4.85 16.08 -1.76
C MET A 1 5.61 14.91 -1.14
N ILE A 2 5.13 14.35 -0.02
CA ILE A 2 5.73 13.18 0.63
C ILE A 2 4.61 12.20 0.91
N ILE A 3 4.75 10.99 0.36
CA ILE A 3 3.63 10.06 0.22
C ILE A 3 3.53 9.07 1.39
N SER A 4 4.67 8.71 1.98
CA SER A 4 4.77 7.70 3.04
C SER A 4 4.89 8.26 4.45
N LYS A 5 4.80 9.59 4.62
CA LYS A 5 4.82 10.26 5.93
C LYS A 5 3.59 9.87 6.74
N ILE A 6 3.82 9.28 7.91
CA ILE A 6 2.77 9.08 8.92
C ILE A 6 3.23 9.72 10.22
N VAL A 7 2.40 10.60 10.78
CA VAL A 7 2.63 11.22 12.08
C VAL A 7 1.99 10.33 13.14
N GLY A 8 2.83 9.69 13.97
CA GLY A 8 2.40 8.99 15.17
C GLY A 8 2.32 9.95 16.37
N THR A 9 2.00 9.41 17.54
CA THR A 9 1.91 10.21 18.77
C THR A 9 3.24 10.83 19.16
N ASP A 10 4.31 10.03 19.12
CA ASP A 10 5.63 10.43 19.65
C ASP A 10 6.72 10.48 18.58
N PHE A 11 6.39 10.26 17.30
CA PHE A 11 7.36 10.18 16.22
C PHE A 11 6.74 10.37 14.84
N ILE A 12 7.58 10.67 13.87
CA ILE A 12 7.23 10.69 12.46
C ILE A 12 7.84 9.46 11.79
N TYR A 13 7.01 8.69 11.10
CA TYR A 13 7.41 7.53 10.30
C TYR A 13 7.54 7.90 8.82
N LEU A 14 8.60 7.41 8.17
CA LEU A 14 8.81 7.50 6.72
C LEU A 14 9.24 6.14 6.16
N ASN A 15 8.70 5.78 4.99
CA ASN A 15 9.18 4.64 4.22
C ASN A 15 10.07 5.14 3.07
N LEU A 16 11.38 5.06 3.24
CA LEU A 16 12.32 5.67 2.29
C LEU A 16 12.26 5.01 0.90
N HIS A 17 12.01 3.70 0.82
CA HIS A 17 11.84 3.01 -0.47
C HIS A 17 10.57 3.49 -1.20
N ALA A 18 9.46 3.70 -0.49
CA ALA A 18 8.26 4.27 -1.10
C ALA A 18 8.53 5.68 -1.66
N GLU A 19 9.24 6.53 -0.92
CA GLU A 19 9.62 7.86 -1.39
C GLU A 19 10.50 7.79 -2.64
N GLU A 20 11.49 6.89 -2.66
CA GLU A 20 12.39 6.68 -3.79
C GLU A 20 11.65 6.19 -5.03
N VAL A 21 10.79 5.19 -4.87
CA VAL A 21 9.96 4.65 -5.95
C VAL A 21 9.08 5.74 -6.55
N ILE A 22 8.46 6.61 -5.74
CA ILE A 22 7.64 7.69 -6.29
C ILE A 22 8.48 8.79 -6.93
N SER A 23 9.62 9.18 -6.34
CA SER A 23 10.56 10.13 -6.97
C SER A 23 10.96 9.66 -8.36
N THR A 24 11.46 8.44 -8.45
CA THR A 24 12.01 7.89 -9.68
C THR A 24 10.96 7.69 -10.76
N ASN A 25 9.76 7.22 -10.41
CA ASN A 25 8.73 6.91 -11.41
C ASN A 25 7.87 8.12 -11.84
N TYR A 26 7.75 9.16 -11.01
CA TYR A 26 6.82 10.27 -11.28
C TYR A 26 7.46 11.65 -11.30
N ILE A 27 8.73 11.78 -10.89
CA ILE A 27 9.46 13.05 -10.88
C ILE A 27 10.67 13.01 -11.80
N GLU A 28 11.39 11.89 -11.83
CA GLU A 28 12.64 11.74 -12.59
C GLU A 28 12.50 10.87 -13.86
N ASP A 29 11.29 10.42 -14.19
CA ASP A 29 10.96 9.61 -15.38
C ASP A 29 11.80 8.33 -15.57
N GLY A 30 12.30 7.73 -14.49
CA GLY A 30 13.16 6.54 -14.51
C GLY A 30 12.43 5.22 -14.78
N CYS A 31 11.10 5.16 -14.63
CA CYS A 31 10.24 4.01 -14.96
C CYS A 31 10.72 2.62 -14.46
N ASN A 32 11.32 2.56 -13.27
CA ASN A 32 11.87 1.33 -12.68
C ASN A 32 10.90 0.63 -11.71
N GLY A 33 9.71 1.18 -11.48
CA GLY A 33 8.70 0.64 -10.57
C GLY A 33 9.20 0.45 -9.14
N ILE A 34 8.70 -0.59 -8.47
CA ILE A 34 9.09 -1.01 -7.11
C ILE A 34 10.42 -1.80 -7.07
N PHE A 35 11.15 -1.86 -8.19
CA PHE A 35 12.39 -2.63 -8.30
C PHE A 35 13.64 -1.77 -8.07
N VAL A 36 13.47 -0.46 -7.92
CA VAL A 36 14.55 0.44 -7.47
C VAL A 36 15.00 0.01 -6.08
N ASP A 37 16.31 -0.11 -5.86
CA ASP A 37 16.85 -0.50 -4.56
C ASP A 37 17.95 0.44 -4.04
N ARG A 38 18.22 1.52 -4.78
CA ARG A 38 19.20 2.55 -4.42
C ARG A 38 18.50 3.83 -3.98
N LEU A 39 18.77 4.27 -2.75
CA LEU A 39 18.26 5.53 -2.22
C LEU A 39 19.12 6.72 -2.68
N THR A 40 18.48 7.76 -3.22
CA THR A 40 19.14 8.97 -3.74
C THR A 40 19.19 10.09 -2.70
N VAL A 41 20.10 11.05 -2.91
CA VAL A 41 20.24 12.22 -2.03
C VAL A 41 19.03 13.14 -2.15
N GLU A 42 18.50 13.28 -3.36
CA GLU A 42 17.36 14.12 -3.72
C GLU A 42 16.08 13.66 -2.99
N THR A 43 15.78 12.36 -3.01
CA THR A 43 14.65 11.77 -2.28
C THR A 43 14.74 12.09 -0.79
N VAL A 44 15.91 11.90 -0.17
CA VAL A 44 16.08 12.11 1.26
C VAL A 44 15.99 13.59 1.63
N LYS A 45 16.60 14.48 0.85
CA LYS A 45 16.46 15.93 1.06
C LYS A 45 15.01 16.37 1.03
N ARG A 46 14.24 15.96 0.01
CA ARG A 46 12.81 16.26 -0.10
C ARG A 46 12.01 15.72 1.10
N ALA A 47 12.29 14.49 1.52
CA ALA A 47 11.64 13.88 2.68
C ALA A 47 11.92 14.66 3.96
N PHE A 48 13.16 15.09 4.15
CA PHE A 48 13.59 15.80 5.35
C PHE A 48 13.10 17.25 5.39
N GLU A 49 13.07 17.95 4.27
CA GLU A 49 12.46 19.28 4.17
C GLU A 49 10.98 19.25 4.56
N ALA A 50 10.23 18.24 4.09
CA ALA A 50 8.82 18.09 4.45
C ALA A 50 8.59 17.71 5.91
N VAL A 51 9.56 17.05 6.56
CA VAL A 51 9.52 16.79 8.00
C VAL A 51 9.72 18.09 8.79
N LYS A 52 10.62 18.97 8.33
CA LYS A 52 10.94 20.24 9.00
C LYS A 52 9.80 21.25 8.95
N LEU A 53 9.04 21.29 7.85
CA LEU A 53 8.00 22.29 7.64
C LEU A 53 6.76 22.12 8.55
N ASP A 54 6.54 20.93 9.09
CA ASP A 54 5.17 20.51 9.47
C ASP A 54 5.04 19.99 10.91
N ASN A 55 6.14 19.90 11.68
CA ASN A 55 6.09 19.20 12.98
C ASN A 55 7.04 19.75 14.05
N GLN A 56 6.52 19.84 15.27
CA GLN A 56 7.31 20.05 16.49
C GLN A 56 8.04 18.78 16.96
N LEU A 57 7.62 17.60 16.48
CA LEU A 57 8.25 16.33 16.82
C LEU A 57 9.65 16.23 16.22
N LYS A 58 10.64 16.03 17.09
CA LYS A 58 12.07 15.85 16.75
C LYS A 58 12.50 14.39 16.78
N THR A 59 11.56 13.47 16.64
CA THR A 59 11.76 12.01 16.67
C THR A 59 11.34 11.41 15.34
N LEU A 60 12.28 10.75 14.68
CA LEU A 60 12.11 10.20 13.33
C LEU A 60 12.34 8.71 13.31
N VAL A 61 11.46 7.99 12.63
CA VAL A 61 11.61 6.59 12.29
C VAL A 61 11.70 6.46 10.78
N LEU A 62 12.88 6.12 10.28
CA LEU A 62 13.11 5.92 8.85
C LEU A 62 13.22 4.43 8.55
N ASN A 63 12.33 3.95 7.68
CA ASN A 63 12.29 2.55 7.28
C ASN A 63 13.06 2.32 5.97
N PHE A 64 14.12 1.50 6.05
CA PHE A 64 15.01 1.15 4.95
C PHE A 64 14.62 -0.15 4.25
N ARG A 65 13.47 -0.75 4.57
CA ARG A 65 13.00 -1.97 3.93
C ARG A 65 13.00 -1.82 2.40
N HIS A 66 13.60 -2.80 1.71
CA HIS A 66 13.83 -2.85 0.26
C HIS A 66 14.95 -1.96 -0.31
N ILE A 67 15.65 -1.17 0.51
CA ILE A 67 16.85 -0.45 0.09
C ILE A 67 18.08 -1.36 0.29
N ASN A 68 18.84 -1.53 -0.78
CA ASN A 68 20.06 -2.34 -0.83
C ASN A 68 21.33 -1.50 -0.96
N ALA A 69 21.22 -0.26 -1.44
CA ALA A 69 22.34 0.63 -1.62
C ALA A 69 21.94 2.09 -1.42
N CYS A 70 22.92 2.96 -1.19
CA CYS A 70 22.71 4.41 -1.17
C CYS A 70 23.63 5.10 -2.19
N GLN A 71 23.23 6.29 -2.61
CA GLN A 71 24.13 7.20 -3.32
C GLN A 71 25.19 7.76 -2.36
N LYS A 72 26.39 8.03 -2.89
CA LYS A 72 27.48 8.66 -2.12
C LYS A 72 27.01 10.02 -1.57
N ASN A 73 27.56 10.41 -0.42
CA ASN A 73 27.28 11.67 0.29
C ASN A 73 25.88 11.79 0.93
N LEU A 74 25.06 10.73 0.90
CA LEU A 74 23.77 10.73 1.59
C LEU A 74 23.91 10.90 3.12
N ASN A 75 25.02 10.41 3.67
CA ASN A 75 25.37 10.53 5.08
C ASN A 75 25.36 11.98 5.58
N LYS A 76 25.82 12.95 4.76
CA LYS A 76 25.84 14.37 5.13
C LYS A 76 24.43 14.86 5.47
N THR A 77 23.45 14.53 4.63
CA THR A 77 22.05 14.95 4.82
C THR A 77 21.43 14.33 6.09
N ILE A 78 21.82 13.10 6.44
CA ILE A 78 21.37 12.45 7.69
C ILE A 78 22.04 13.10 8.92
N ILE A 79 23.33 13.41 8.83
CA ILE A 79 24.08 14.09 9.90
C ILE A 79 23.52 15.50 10.14
N ASP A 80 23.17 16.24 9.08
CA ASP A 80 22.57 17.56 9.19
C ASP A 80 21.26 17.52 10.00
N LEU A 81 20.40 16.52 9.77
CA LEU A 81 19.21 16.32 10.60
C LEU A 81 19.54 16.02 12.07
N LYS A 82 20.52 15.15 12.34
CA LYS A 82 20.94 14.86 13.71
C LYS A 82 21.39 16.15 14.41
N ASN A 83 22.18 16.97 13.72
CA ASN A 83 22.70 18.25 14.25
C ASN A 83 21.59 19.28 14.50
N GLU A 84 20.46 19.19 13.80
CA GLU A 84 19.25 19.98 14.07
C GLU A 84 18.40 19.45 15.24
N GLY A 85 18.95 18.51 16.02
CA GLY A 85 18.36 17.98 17.24
C GLY A 85 17.36 16.83 17.01
N TYR A 86 17.32 16.24 15.82
CA TYR A 86 16.46 15.08 15.59
C TYR A 86 17.07 13.81 16.20
N LYS A 87 16.26 13.07 16.96
CA LYS A 87 16.52 11.69 17.38
C LYS A 87 16.02 10.77 16.27
N ILE A 88 16.93 9.99 15.69
CA ILE A 88 16.64 9.19 14.50
C ILE A 88 16.79 7.71 14.82
N LEU A 89 15.74 6.94 14.52
CA LEU A 89 15.72 5.48 14.53
C LEU A 89 15.62 4.99 13.08
N PHE A 90 16.61 4.21 12.64
CA PHE A 90 16.50 3.45 11.40
C PHE A 90 15.94 2.05 11.70
N ILE A 91 15.00 1.59 10.88
CA ILE A 91 14.48 0.22 10.96
C ILE A 91 14.67 -0.50 9.63
N ASN A 92 14.90 -1.81 9.69
CA ASN A 92 15.18 -2.67 8.53
C ASN A 92 16.38 -2.17 7.69
N LEU A 93 17.42 -1.68 8.36
CA LEU A 93 18.62 -1.14 7.71
C LEU A 93 19.64 -2.26 7.50
N LYS A 94 19.98 -2.56 6.25
CA LYS A 94 21.06 -3.52 5.95
C LYS A 94 22.40 -3.02 6.50
N LYS A 95 23.22 -3.92 7.04
CA LYS A 95 24.55 -3.61 7.57
C LYS A 95 25.46 -2.99 6.50
N ALA A 96 25.45 -3.52 5.28
CA ALA A 96 26.17 -2.93 4.15
C ALA A 96 25.75 -1.48 3.85
N VAL A 97 24.46 -1.16 3.94
CA VAL A 97 23.96 0.22 3.76
C VAL A 97 24.39 1.12 4.93
N CYS A 98 24.42 0.59 6.16
CA CYS A 98 24.93 1.31 7.33
C CYS A 98 26.41 1.68 7.17
N GLU A 99 27.21 0.76 6.61
CA GLU A 99 28.62 0.95 6.28
C GLU A 99 28.81 1.95 5.14
N ASP A 100 28.03 1.85 4.05
CA ASP A 100 28.04 2.81 2.93
C ASP A 100 27.75 4.24 3.38
N LEU A 101 26.90 4.39 4.40
CA LEU A 101 26.55 5.67 5.00
C LEU A 101 27.52 6.11 6.11
N ALA A 102 28.54 5.32 6.42
CA ALA A 102 29.52 5.56 7.49
C ALA A 102 28.88 5.88 8.85
N LEU A 103 27.75 5.24 9.17
CA LEU A 103 26.96 5.50 10.39
C LEU A 103 27.47 4.69 11.60
N THR A 104 28.35 3.72 11.36
CA THR A 104 28.89 2.76 12.34
C THR A 104 29.71 3.40 13.47
N THR A 105 30.02 4.68 13.36
CA THR A 105 30.70 5.46 14.40
C THR A 105 29.82 5.72 15.63
N ILE A 106 28.49 5.59 15.50
CA ILE A 106 27.54 5.78 16.59
C ILE A 106 27.08 4.42 17.12
N SER A 107 27.32 4.16 18.40
CA SER A 107 26.87 2.94 19.07
C SER A 107 25.85 3.28 20.15
N ASN A 108 24.66 2.69 20.07
CA ASN A 108 23.64 2.74 21.10
C ASN A 108 23.42 1.33 21.65
N SER A 109 23.35 1.18 22.97
CA SER A 109 23.20 -0.12 23.63
C SER A 109 21.87 -0.83 23.34
N LYS A 110 20.87 -0.10 22.81
CA LYS A 110 19.55 -0.61 22.42
C LYS A 110 19.43 -0.99 20.95
N ASN A 111 20.52 -0.90 20.18
CA ASN A 111 20.54 -1.37 18.79
C ASN A 111 20.32 -2.89 18.74
N THR A 112 19.50 -3.35 17.80
CA THR A 112 19.17 -4.77 17.61
C THR A 112 19.36 -5.17 16.16
N SER A 113 19.93 -6.35 15.93
CA SER A 113 20.14 -6.90 14.58
C SER A 113 19.73 -8.37 14.52
N GLU A 114 19.36 -8.79 13.31
CA GLU A 114 19.10 -10.17 12.94
C GLU A 114 19.79 -10.42 11.59
N GLY A 115 20.77 -11.33 11.56
CA GLY A 115 21.57 -11.58 10.36
C GLY A 115 22.32 -10.33 9.86
N ASP A 116 22.08 -9.98 8.59
CA ASP A 116 22.66 -8.83 7.90
C ASP A 116 21.83 -7.54 8.02
N VAL A 117 20.77 -7.53 8.84
CA VAL A 117 19.85 -6.40 8.99
C VAL A 117 19.84 -5.89 10.43
N TRP A 118 19.95 -4.58 10.60
CA TRP A 118 19.56 -3.89 11.83
C TRP A 118 18.04 -3.76 11.87
N LEU A 119 17.41 -4.45 12.83
CA LEU A 119 15.97 -4.33 13.08
C LEU A 119 15.65 -2.95 13.65
N LYS A 120 16.48 -2.49 14.60
CA LYS A 120 16.49 -1.13 15.14
C LYS A 120 17.92 -0.62 15.24
N TYR A 121 18.19 0.55 14.66
CA TYR A 121 19.45 1.26 14.77
C TYR A 121 19.19 2.71 15.18
N PHE A 122 19.44 3.04 16.44
CA PHE A 122 19.36 4.38 16.98
C PHE A 122 20.62 5.17 16.61
N PHE A 123 20.44 6.28 15.92
CA PHE A 123 21.53 7.15 15.47
C PHE A 123 21.81 8.27 16.49
N PHE A 124 21.96 7.88 17.76
CA PHE A 124 22.35 8.73 18.89
C PHE A 124 22.89 7.84 20.02
N GLU A 125 23.72 8.38 20.91
CA GLU A 125 24.47 7.59 21.91
C GLU A 125 23.64 7.20 23.15
N ASP A 126 22.70 8.04 23.58
CA ASP A 126 21.96 7.84 24.83
C ASP A 126 21.06 6.59 24.75
N GLY A 127 21.45 5.51 25.43
CA GLY A 127 20.71 4.25 25.48
C GLY A 127 19.57 4.23 26.50
N ASP A 128 19.51 5.21 27.40
CA ASP A 128 18.47 5.33 28.43
C ASP A 128 17.37 6.34 28.02
N ASP A 129 17.51 6.95 26.84
CA ASP A 129 16.53 7.85 26.27
C ASP A 129 15.14 7.17 26.15
N PRO A 130 14.04 7.82 26.57
CA PRO A 130 12.70 7.25 26.47
C PRO A 130 12.32 6.78 25.07
N PHE A 131 12.85 7.43 24.02
CA PHE A 131 12.59 7.05 22.64
C PHE A 131 13.15 5.66 22.28
N THR A 132 14.15 5.16 23.01
CA THR A 132 14.69 3.80 22.77
C THR A 132 13.69 2.69 23.12
N ASN A 133 12.74 2.97 24.00
CA ASN A 133 11.69 2.02 24.41
C ASN A 133 10.48 2.01 23.46
N ILE A 134 10.53 2.77 22.37
CA ILE A 134 9.39 2.89 21.47
C ILE A 134 9.09 1.57 20.73
N LEU A 135 7.80 1.20 20.74
CA LEU A 135 7.28 0.10 19.94
C LEU A 135 6.78 0.65 18.60
N VAL A 136 7.57 0.43 17.55
CA VAL A 136 7.16 0.79 16.18
C VAL A 136 6.48 -0.40 15.52
N ASP A 137 5.15 -0.44 15.59
CA ASP A 137 4.34 -1.35 14.77
C ASP A 137 3.84 -0.59 13.53
N VAL A 138 4.59 -0.75 12.43
CA VAL A 138 4.33 -0.06 11.16
C VAL A 138 2.97 -0.44 10.56
N ASP A 139 2.55 -1.69 10.72
CA ASP A 139 1.29 -2.16 10.13
C ASP A 139 0.09 -1.67 10.96
N LYS A 140 0.19 -1.67 12.29
CA LYS A 140 -0.81 -1.04 13.15
C LYS A 140 -0.90 0.47 12.90
N LEU A 141 0.24 1.16 12.81
CA LEU A 141 0.31 2.59 12.51
C LEU A 141 -0.39 2.89 11.18
N TYR A 142 -0.04 2.17 10.12
CA TYR A 142 -0.65 2.33 8.81
C TYR A 142 -2.16 2.06 8.82
N LYS A 143 -2.60 0.96 9.45
CA LYS A 143 -4.04 0.62 9.54
C LYS A 143 -4.83 1.70 10.27
N ALA A 144 -4.31 2.21 11.38
CA ALA A 144 -4.96 3.29 12.13
C ALA A 144 -5.06 4.58 11.29
N THR A 145 -3.99 4.96 10.57
CA THR A 145 -4.02 6.10 9.66
C THR A 145 -4.99 5.90 8.50
N PHE A 146 -5.05 4.69 7.92
CA PHE A 146 -6.00 4.39 6.86
C PHE A 146 -7.43 4.53 7.37
N GLN A 147 -7.71 3.98 8.56
CA GLN A 147 -9.00 4.03 9.19
C GLN A 147 -9.46 5.47 9.48
N SER A 148 -8.57 6.34 9.96
CA SER A 148 -8.91 7.75 10.19
C SER A 148 -9.15 8.50 8.88
N LYS A 149 -8.41 8.18 7.82
CA LYS A 149 -8.54 8.80 6.49
C LYS A 149 -9.74 8.32 5.69
N ILE A 150 -10.15 7.06 5.81
CA ILE A 150 -11.33 6.53 5.09
C ILE A 150 -12.64 7.02 5.71
N LYS A 151 -12.68 7.19 7.04
CA LYS A 151 -13.90 7.49 7.80
C LYS A 151 -14.71 8.70 7.28
N PRO A 152 -14.11 9.84 6.90
CA PRO A 152 -14.85 10.97 6.33
C PRO A 152 -15.51 10.70 4.97
N PHE A 153 -15.13 9.62 4.29
CA PHE A 153 -15.66 9.23 2.98
C PHE A 153 -16.66 8.08 3.08
N ILE A 154 -17.10 7.72 4.28
CA ILE A 154 -18.15 6.74 4.50
C ILE A 154 -19.47 7.49 4.71
N ASP A 155 -20.32 7.46 3.68
CA ASP A 155 -21.62 8.10 3.69
C ASP A 155 -22.71 7.10 4.08
N LEU A 156 -23.65 7.52 4.94
CA LEU A 156 -24.82 6.73 5.28
C LEU A 156 -25.70 6.53 4.04
N HIS A 157 -26.02 5.28 3.73
CA HIS A 157 -26.85 4.95 2.60
C HIS A 157 -28.33 5.08 2.98
N LYS A 158 -29.04 6.02 2.35
CA LYS A 158 -30.41 6.37 2.73
C LYS A 158 -31.49 5.50 2.08
N LYS A 159 -31.14 4.67 1.08
CA LYS A 159 -32.09 3.84 0.34
C LYS A 159 -31.49 2.48 0.02
N PRO A 160 -32.20 1.36 0.22
CA PRO A 160 -31.76 0.07 -0.27
C PRO A 160 -31.50 0.09 -1.79
N HIS A 161 -30.37 -0.46 -2.22
CA HIS A 161 -30.05 -0.59 -3.64
C HIS A 161 -30.30 -2.04 -4.11
N ALA A 162 -31.09 -2.22 -5.17
CA ALA A 162 -31.52 -3.54 -5.64
C ALA A 162 -30.44 -4.36 -6.36
N SER A 163 -29.23 -3.83 -6.54
CA SER A 163 -28.14 -4.53 -7.26
C SER A 163 -27.41 -5.59 -6.45
N SER A 164 -27.72 -5.71 -5.16
CA SER A 164 -27.10 -6.67 -4.24
C SER A 164 -28.17 -7.30 -3.36
N PHE A 165 -27.96 -8.56 -2.96
CA PHE A 165 -28.88 -9.29 -2.08
C PHE A 165 -28.69 -8.95 -0.59
N VAL A 166 -27.96 -7.87 -0.28
CA VAL A 166 -27.70 -7.41 1.09
C VAL A 166 -28.03 -5.91 1.21
N TYR A 167 -28.43 -5.50 2.40
CA TYR A 167 -28.59 -4.09 2.76
C TYR A 167 -27.26 -3.53 3.23
N LEU A 168 -26.80 -2.48 2.55
CA LEU A 168 -25.65 -1.69 2.99
C LEU A 168 -26.17 -0.49 3.77
N THR A 169 -25.74 -0.32 5.03
CA THR A 169 -26.10 0.87 5.81
C THR A 169 -25.28 2.10 5.40
N SER A 170 -24.18 1.88 4.68
CA SER A 170 -23.22 2.90 4.30
C SER A 170 -22.46 2.54 3.02
N TYR A 171 -21.94 3.56 2.35
CA TYR A 171 -21.13 3.45 1.14
C TYR A 171 -19.80 4.19 1.30
N VAL A 172 -18.72 3.61 0.79
CA VAL A 172 -17.40 4.26 0.78
C VAL A 172 -17.22 4.99 -0.54
N ASP A 173 -17.09 6.31 -0.52
CA ASP A 173 -16.79 7.13 -1.70
C ASP A 173 -15.30 7.05 -2.06
N ILE A 174 -14.92 5.98 -2.75
CA ILE A 174 -13.53 5.73 -3.18
C ILE A 174 -13.01 6.85 -4.08
N LYS A 175 -13.87 7.42 -4.93
CA LYS A 175 -13.47 8.51 -5.83
C LYS A 175 -13.02 9.74 -5.03
N LYS A 176 -13.79 10.13 -4.00
CA LYS A 176 -13.38 11.23 -3.11
C LYS A 176 -12.14 10.87 -2.30
N LEU A 177 -12.04 9.65 -1.76
CA LEU A 177 -10.86 9.19 -1.03
C LEU A 177 -9.60 9.32 -1.90
N LEU A 178 -9.61 8.78 -3.11
CA LEU A 178 -8.49 8.88 -4.06
C LEU A 178 -8.14 10.33 -4.42
N SER A 179 -9.14 11.22 -4.47
CA SER A 179 -8.95 12.61 -4.88
C SER A 179 -8.48 13.53 -3.76
N HIS A 180 -8.87 13.28 -2.51
CA HIS A 180 -8.54 14.13 -1.36
C HIS A 180 -7.32 13.63 -0.61
N GLU A 181 -7.11 12.30 -0.54
CA GLU A 181 -6.01 11.67 0.20
C GLU A 181 -4.90 11.18 -0.73
N LYS A 182 -4.60 11.92 -1.81
CA LYS A 182 -3.74 11.50 -2.93
C LYS A 182 -2.41 10.90 -2.48
N ASP A 183 -1.67 11.61 -1.64
CA ASP A 183 -0.34 11.20 -1.16
C ASP A 183 -0.40 9.86 -0.43
N PHE A 184 -1.34 9.73 0.51
CA PHE A 184 -1.54 8.51 1.28
C PHE A 184 -2.09 7.36 0.42
N MET A 185 -2.88 7.67 -0.60
CA MET A 185 -3.38 6.69 -1.56
C MET A 185 -2.26 6.17 -2.46
N LEU A 186 -1.34 7.01 -2.93
CA LEU A 186 -0.14 6.56 -3.64
C LEU A 186 0.71 5.62 -2.76
N PHE A 187 0.89 5.95 -1.48
CA PHE A 187 1.57 5.04 -0.56
C PHE A 187 0.83 3.71 -0.35
N SER A 188 -0.51 3.76 -0.33
CA SER A 188 -1.35 2.57 -0.24
C SER A 188 -1.20 1.68 -1.48
N LEU A 189 -1.12 2.28 -2.66
CA LEU A 189 -0.87 1.57 -3.92
C LEU A 189 0.55 1.00 -4.00
N TYR A 190 1.55 1.70 -3.46
CA TYR A 190 2.88 1.13 -3.25
C TYR A 190 2.84 -0.11 -2.33
N LYS A 191 2.11 -0.06 -1.21
CA LYS A 191 1.93 -1.24 -0.33
C LYS A 191 1.21 -2.37 -1.08
N LEU A 192 0.23 -2.04 -1.93
CA LEU A 192 -0.48 -3.03 -2.76
C LEU A 192 0.44 -3.68 -3.79
N ALA A 193 1.26 -2.91 -4.49
CA ALA A 193 2.26 -3.42 -5.44
C ALA A 193 3.23 -4.40 -4.76
N ASN A 194 3.72 -4.08 -3.56
CA ASN A 194 4.56 -5.01 -2.80
C ASN A 194 3.81 -6.29 -2.37
N LYS A 195 2.52 -6.19 -2.04
CA LYS A 195 1.70 -7.38 -1.76
C LYS A 195 1.52 -8.25 -3.00
N ILE A 196 1.22 -7.65 -4.15
CA ILE A 196 1.11 -8.33 -5.46
C ILE A 196 2.42 -9.05 -5.78
N ARG A 197 3.55 -8.34 -5.69
CA ARG A 197 4.87 -8.92 -5.92
C ARG A 197 5.14 -10.11 -5.00
N LYS A 198 4.86 -9.99 -3.71
CA LYS A 198 5.09 -11.08 -2.75
C LYS A 198 4.22 -12.30 -3.02
N GLU A 199 2.94 -12.12 -3.32
CA GLU A 199 2.00 -13.21 -3.55
C GLU A 199 2.32 -13.98 -4.83
N TRP A 200 2.73 -13.26 -5.88
CA TRP A 200 2.95 -13.81 -7.22
C TRP A 200 4.40 -13.66 -7.69
N ASP A 201 5.38 -13.76 -6.80
CA ASP A 201 6.80 -13.45 -7.07
C ASP A 201 7.36 -14.19 -8.30
N ASN A 202 7.05 -15.49 -8.42
CA ASN A 202 7.45 -16.32 -9.57
C ASN A 202 6.71 -16.00 -10.87
N GLU A 203 5.56 -15.32 -10.78
CA GLU A 203 4.68 -15.06 -11.91
C GLU A 203 4.81 -13.64 -12.44
N ILE A 204 5.17 -12.66 -11.59
CA ILE A 204 5.33 -11.26 -11.99
C ILE A 204 6.36 -11.12 -13.11
N PHE A 205 7.46 -11.89 -13.07
CA PHE A 205 8.46 -11.91 -14.14
C PHE A 205 7.95 -12.51 -15.46
N ARG A 206 6.80 -13.20 -15.46
CA ARG A 206 6.12 -13.68 -16.66
C ARG A 206 5.12 -12.65 -17.23
N ASN A 207 5.18 -11.41 -16.73
CA ASN A 207 4.39 -10.27 -17.16
C ASN A 207 2.88 -10.57 -17.20
N PRO A 208 2.22 -10.86 -16.06
CA PRO A 208 0.77 -10.99 -16.02
C PRO A 208 0.10 -9.65 -16.33
N ILE A 209 -1.12 -9.70 -16.86
CA ILE A 209 -1.91 -8.52 -17.21
C ILE A 209 -2.79 -8.13 -16.02
N LEU A 210 -2.75 -6.85 -15.64
CA LEU A 210 -3.65 -6.27 -14.64
C LEU A 210 -5.00 -5.96 -15.28
N VAL A 211 -6.08 -6.49 -14.71
CA VAL A 211 -7.44 -6.30 -15.23
C VAL A 211 -8.24 -5.41 -14.30
N CYS A 212 -8.88 -4.36 -14.83
CA CYS A 212 -9.82 -3.52 -14.07
C CYS A 212 -11.22 -3.54 -14.69
N GLN A 213 -12.23 -3.31 -13.85
CA GLN A 213 -13.64 -3.37 -14.21
C GLN A 213 -14.42 -2.05 -14.06
N SER A 214 -13.78 -1.00 -13.55
CA SER A 214 -14.41 0.30 -13.27
C SER A 214 -13.44 1.46 -13.52
N MET A 215 -13.96 2.68 -13.64
CA MET A 215 -13.10 3.88 -13.80
C MET A 215 -12.22 4.16 -12.59
N ASN A 216 -12.70 3.89 -11.37
CA ASN A 216 -11.87 4.02 -10.17
C ASN A 216 -10.74 2.99 -10.17
N SER A 217 -11.03 1.73 -10.53
CA SER A 217 -10.01 0.68 -10.64
C SER A 217 -9.06 0.93 -11.80
N ALA A 218 -9.48 1.60 -12.89
CA ALA A 218 -8.58 2.00 -13.97
C ALA A 218 -7.48 2.97 -13.50
N TYR A 219 -7.80 3.93 -12.61
CA TYR A 219 -6.79 4.79 -11.97
C TYR A 219 -5.82 3.97 -11.10
N ILE A 220 -6.34 3.04 -10.31
CA ILE A 220 -5.52 2.18 -9.45
C ILE A 220 -4.59 1.32 -10.31
N VAL A 221 -5.11 0.71 -11.38
CA VAL A 221 -4.34 -0.14 -12.28
C VAL A 221 -3.30 0.64 -13.07
N SER A 222 -3.56 1.89 -13.47
CA SER A 222 -2.53 2.69 -14.16
C SER A 222 -1.33 2.98 -13.24
N VAL A 223 -1.56 3.28 -11.96
CA VAL A 223 -0.49 3.43 -10.97
C VAL A 223 0.23 2.10 -10.74
N LEU A 224 -0.51 1.00 -10.52
CA LEU A 224 0.08 -0.32 -10.29
C LEU A 224 0.87 -0.84 -11.50
N SER A 225 0.42 -0.55 -12.71
CA SER A 225 1.10 -0.89 -13.97
C SER A 225 2.47 -0.23 -14.03
N ASN A 226 2.58 1.06 -13.70
CA ASN A 226 3.87 1.74 -13.61
C ASN A 226 4.74 1.18 -12.47
N LEU A 227 4.14 0.89 -11.31
CA LEU A 227 4.87 0.36 -10.15
C LEU A 227 5.38 -1.07 -10.37
N LEU A 228 4.66 -1.90 -11.12
CA LEU A 228 4.99 -3.31 -11.34
C LEU A 228 5.57 -3.61 -12.73
N LEU A 229 5.57 -2.62 -13.62
CA LEU A 229 5.97 -2.73 -15.03
C LEU A 229 5.14 -3.79 -15.78
N LEU A 230 3.82 -3.75 -15.60
CA LEU A 230 2.87 -4.72 -16.16
C LEU A 230 1.85 -4.08 -17.10
N ASP A 231 1.39 -4.86 -18.08
CA ASP A 231 0.34 -4.45 -19.01
C ASP A 231 -1.05 -4.36 -18.35
N ILE A 232 -1.93 -3.56 -18.95
CA ILE A 232 -3.30 -3.32 -18.46
C ILE A 232 -4.33 -3.84 -19.46
N LEU A 233 -5.40 -4.46 -18.93
CA LEU A 233 -6.63 -4.75 -19.65
C LEU A 233 -7.81 -4.08 -18.95
N ILE A 234 -8.55 -3.25 -19.68
CA ILE A 234 -9.74 -2.56 -19.17
C ILE A 234 -10.99 -3.29 -19.66
N LEU A 235 -11.77 -3.84 -18.74
CA LEU A 235 -13.07 -4.45 -19.00
C LEU A 235 -14.18 -3.58 -18.37
N ASP A 236 -14.50 -2.47 -19.03
CA ASP A 236 -15.47 -1.51 -18.50
C ASP A 236 -16.91 -2.07 -18.48
N LYS A 237 -17.72 -1.56 -17.53
CA LYS A 237 -19.14 -1.87 -17.35
C LYS A 237 -19.45 -3.34 -17.04
N ILE A 238 -18.56 -4.06 -16.37
CA ILE A 238 -18.87 -5.38 -15.84
C ILE A 238 -19.68 -5.24 -14.56
N GLY A 239 -20.88 -5.84 -14.53
CA GLY A 239 -21.73 -5.89 -13.35
C GLY A 239 -22.85 -6.91 -13.53
N PRO A 240 -23.56 -7.30 -12.46
CA PRO A 240 -24.60 -8.33 -12.52
C PRO A 240 -25.77 -7.98 -13.45
N ILE A 241 -25.98 -6.69 -13.73
CA ILE A 241 -27.08 -6.18 -14.57
C ILE A 241 -26.60 -5.81 -15.98
N ASN A 242 -25.30 -5.57 -16.16
CA ASN A 242 -24.76 -4.99 -17.39
C ASN A 242 -24.41 -6.08 -18.41
N LYS A 243 -24.73 -5.83 -19.70
CA LYS A 243 -24.33 -6.68 -20.82
C LYS A 243 -22.98 -6.21 -21.38
N LEU A 244 -22.09 -7.13 -21.71
CA LEU A 244 -20.86 -6.82 -22.44
C LEU A 244 -21.22 -6.34 -23.86
N TYR A 245 -20.81 -5.12 -24.21
CA TYR A 245 -21.20 -4.48 -25.48
C TYR A 245 -20.31 -4.86 -26.68
N ASN A 246 -19.15 -5.49 -26.48
CA ASN A 246 -18.19 -5.77 -27.57
C ASN A 246 -17.78 -7.24 -27.67
N ARG A 247 -17.45 -7.68 -28.89
CA ARG A 247 -16.83 -8.99 -29.18
C ARG A 247 -15.45 -9.05 -28.51
N MET A 248 -15.35 -9.73 -27.37
CA MET A 248 -14.09 -9.94 -26.63
C MET A 248 -13.09 -10.88 -27.33
N GLY A 249 -13.38 -11.30 -28.57
CA GLY A 249 -12.72 -12.39 -29.31
C GLY A 249 -11.20 -12.27 -29.49
N SER A 250 -10.59 -11.11 -29.19
CA SER A 250 -9.15 -10.87 -29.37
C SER A 250 -8.46 -10.17 -28.19
N THR A 251 -9.16 -9.83 -27.11
CA THR A 251 -8.59 -9.00 -26.04
C THR A 251 -7.95 -9.82 -24.91
N ILE A 252 -8.41 -11.06 -24.73
CA ILE A 252 -7.89 -12.01 -23.75
C ILE A 252 -7.16 -13.11 -24.52
N SER A 253 -5.88 -13.31 -24.20
CA SER A 253 -5.02 -14.32 -24.83
C SER A 253 -4.97 -15.57 -23.97
N ALA A 254 -5.16 -16.74 -24.58
CA ALA A 254 -5.29 -18.01 -23.87
C ALA A 254 -4.08 -18.37 -22.99
N ASP A 255 -2.86 -17.98 -23.37
CA ASP A 255 -1.66 -18.35 -22.60
C ASP A 255 -1.21 -17.27 -21.59
N ARG A 256 -1.95 -16.17 -21.47
CA ARG A 256 -1.60 -15.07 -20.56
C ARG A 256 -2.23 -15.26 -19.19
N LYS A 257 -1.54 -14.73 -18.19
CA LYS A 257 -1.96 -14.72 -16.78
C LYS A 257 -2.55 -13.36 -16.42
N TYR A 258 -3.58 -13.36 -15.58
CA TYR A 258 -4.37 -12.16 -15.29
C TYR A 258 -4.59 -12.00 -13.78
N ILE A 259 -4.39 -10.78 -13.29
CA ILE A 259 -4.66 -10.38 -11.91
C ILE A 259 -5.78 -9.34 -11.94
N VAL A 260 -6.89 -9.62 -11.27
CA VAL A 260 -8.02 -8.68 -11.21
C VAL A 260 -7.77 -7.66 -10.12
N VAL A 261 -7.92 -6.38 -10.45
CA VAL A 261 -7.66 -5.26 -9.55
C VAL A 261 -8.94 -4.45 -9.39
N SER A 262 -9.41 -4.37 -8.15
CA SER A 262 -10.62 -3.64 -7.79
C SER A 262 -10.30 -2.43 -6.90
N ASP A 263 -11.16 -1.43 -6.93
CA ASP A 263 -11.10 -0.32 -5.98
C ASP A 263 -11.62 -0.75 -4.60
N LEU A 264 -12.82 -1.33 -4.56
CA LEU A 264 -13.40 -1.93 -3.37
C LEU A 264 -14.05 -3.26 -3.72
N VAL A 265 -13.80 -4.28 -2.89
CA VAL A 265 -14.48 -5.57 -2.99
C VAL A 265 -15.41 -5.73 -1.80
N CYS A 266 -16.72 -5.81 -2.06
CA CYS A 266 -17.71 -6.21 -1.06
C CYS A 266 -17.91 -7.73 -1.10
N LEU A 267 -18.93 -8.20 -1.83
CA LEU A 267 -19.22 -9.63 -2.03
C LEU A 267 -18.35 -10.31 -3.12
N GLY A 268 -17.63 -9.53 -3.93
CA GLY A 268 -16.75 -10.07 -4.98
C GLY A 268 -17.46 -10.56 -6.26
N THR A 269 -18.73 -10.21 -6.46
CA THR A 269 -19.50 -10.62 -7.66
C THR A 269 -18.82 -10.18 -8.96
N GLU A 270 -18.37 -8.92 -9.04
CA GLU A 270 -17.68 -8.39 -10.23
C GLU A 270 -16.37 -9.13 -10.51
N VAL A 271 -15.59 -9.41 -9.47
CA VAL A 271 -14.35 -10.19 -9.56
C VAL A 271 -14.64 -11.59 -10.11
N LYS A 272 -15.70 -12.26 -9.62
CA LYS A 272 -16.11 -13.59 -10.10
C LYS A 272 -16.55 -13.55 -11.57
N ILE A 273 -17.25 -12.50 -12.00
CA ILE A 273 -17.61 -12.31 -13.41
C ILE A 273 -16.34 -12.19 -14.25
N VAL A 274 -15.40 -11.31 -13.87
CA VAL A 274 -14.13 -11.13 -14.61
C VAL A 274 -13.32 -12.44 -14.67
N LYS A 275 -13.20 -13.15 -13.54
CA LYS A 275 -12.55 -14.47 -13.48
C LYS A 275 -13.14 -15.42 -14.53
N ASN A 276 -14.47 -15.55 -14.54
CA ASN A 276 -15.16 -16.43 -15.49
C ASN A 276 -14.93 -16.01 -16.94
N LEU A 277 -14.95 -14.71 -17.23
CA LEU A 277 -14.66 -14.20 -18.59
C LEU A 277 -13.24 -14.52 -19.02
N VAL A 278 -12.25 -14.27 -18.16
CA VAL A 278 -10.84 -14.60 -18.43
C VAL A 278 -10.68 -16.08 -18.74
N GLN A 279 -11.23 -16.95 -17.89
CA GLN A 279 -11.12 -18.41 -18.05
C GLN A 279 -11.89 -18.92 -19.27
N PHE A 280 -13.09 -18.39 -19.54
CA PHE A 280 -13.90 -18.74 -20.70
C PHE A 280 -13.18 -18.41 -22.01
N MET A 281 -12.43 -17.30 -22.03
CA MET A 281 -11.60 -16.88 -23.16
C MET A 281 -10.25 -17.59 -23.22
N GLY A 282 -10.01 -18.58 -22.35
CA GLY A 282 -8.81 -19.42 -22.31
C GLY A 282 -7.68 -18.89 -21.42
N GLY A 283 -7.76 -17.65 -20.93
CA GLY A 283 -6.72 -17.05 -20.09
C GLY A 283 -6.63 -17.66 -18.68
N LYS A 284 -5.51 -17.42 -17.99
CA LYS A 284 -5.23 -17.97 -16.64
C LYS A 284 -5.43 -16.92 -15.56
N TYR A 285 -6.46 -17.11 -14.73
CA TYR A 285 -6.70 -16.28 -13.55
C TYR A 285 -5.70 -16.60 -12.44
N LEU A 286 -4.94 -15.60 -11.97
CA LEU A 286 -3.99 -15.75 -10.86
C LEU A 286 -4.59 -15.41 -9.49
N GLY A 287 -5.62 -14.57 -9.46
CA GLY A 287 -6.22 -14.08 -8.24
C GLY A 287 -6.69 -12.63 -8.39
N ASN A 288 -7.05 -12.02 -7.26
CA ASN A 288 -7.53 -10.66 -7.24
C ASN A 288 -7.01 -9.85 -6.05
N VAL A 289 -6.92 -8.55 -6.25
CA VAL A 289 -6.48 -7.58 -5.26
C VAL A 289 -7.42 -6.38 -5.21
N SER A 290 -7.41 -5.69 -4.08
CA SER A 290 -8.15 -4.43 -3.96
C SER A 290 -7.48 -3.43 -3.05
N LEU A 291 -7.88 -2.16 -3.17
CA LEU A 291 -7.49 -1.16 -2.17
C LEU A 291 -8.19 -1.46 -0.84
N ILE A 292 -9.51 -1.66 -0.89
CA ILE A 292 -10.34 -2.00 0.28
C ILE A 292 -11.10 -3.31 0.04
N LYS A 293 -11.17 -4.16 1.07
CA LYS A 293 -12.01 -5.36 1.11
C LYS A 293 -12.97 -5.27 2.29
N ILE A 294 -14.24 -5.60 2.08
CA ILE A 294 -15.19 -5.82 3.17
C ILE A 294 -15.25 -7.32 3.41
N GLU A 295 -14.84 -7.72 4.60
CA GLU A 295 -14.89 -9.13 5.01
C GLU A 295 -16.31 -9.49 5.41
N THR A 296 -16.89 -10.42 4.66
CA THR A 296 -18.25 -10.93 4.83
C THR A 296 -18.27 -12.41 5.16
N LEU A 297 -17.10 -13.04 5.24
CA LEU A 297 -16.87 -14.43 5.59
C LEU A 297 -15.97 -14.48 6.83
N ALA A 298 -16.03 -15.57 7.59
CA ALA A 298 -15.08 -15.80 8.68
C ALA A 298 -13.68 -16.07 8.13
N ASP A 299 -12.64 -15.75 8.89
CA ASP A 299 -11.25 -15.91 8.44
C ASP A 299 -10.93 -17.35 8.02
N ASP A 300 -11.51 -18.34 8.71
CA ASP A 300 -11.34 -19.77 8.41
C ASP A 300 -11.99 -20.20 7.08
N ASP A 301 -12.98 -19.43 6.59
CA ASP A 301 -13.67 -19.68 5.33
C ASP A 301 -12.97 -19.01 4.13
N ILE A 302 -12.00 -18.11 4.39
CA ILE A 302 -11.24 -17.40 3.35
C ILE A 302 -10.08 -18.29 2.91
N THR A 303 -10.32 -19.17 1.94
CA THR A 303 -9.26 -20.04 1.40
C THR A 303 -9.08 -19.90 -0.11
N GLY A 304 -7.84 -20.10 -0.56
CA GLY A 304 -7.50 -20.29 -1.97
C GLY A 304 -7.36 -19.03 -2.81
N ILE A 305 -7.31 -19.25 -4.13
CA ILE A 305 -7.01 -18.26 -5.18
C ILE A 305 -8.04 -17.13 -5.29
N ASP A 306 -9.23 -17.33 -4.71
CA ASP A 306 -10.34 -16.37 -4.75
C ASP A 306 -10.31 -15.36 -3.59
N SER A 307 -9.41 -15.56 -2.61
CA SER A 307 -9.18 -14.61 -1.54
C SER A 307 -8.65 -13.28 -2.09
N THR A 308 -9.40 -12.21 -1.86
CA THR A 308 -8.98 -10.85 -2.24
C THR A 308 -7.84 -10.39 -1.34
N LYS A 309 -6.67 -10.11 -1.91
CA LYS A 309 -5.60 -9.45 -1.16
C LYS A 309 -5.85 -7.95 -1.16
N ALA A 310 -6.18 -7.38 0.00
CA ALA A 310 -6.44 -5.97 0.14
C ALA A 310 -5.36 -5.22 0.92
N VAL A 311 -5.26 -3.91 0.71
CA VAL A 311 -4.40 -3.03 1.53
C VAL A 311 -5.04 -2.79 2.89
N PHE A 312 -6.35 -2.57 2.91
CA PHE A 312 -7.16 -2.38 4.10
C PHE A 312 -8.42 -3.26 4.04
N SER A 313 -8.82 -3.81 5.18
CA SER A 313 -10.07 -4.57 5.30
C SER A 313 -11.00 -3.93 6.31
N ILE A 314 -12.26 -3.78 5.94
CA ILE A 314 -13.37 -3.52 6.88
C ILE A 314 -13.87 -4.88 7.34
N ASN A 315 -13.81 -5.14 8.64
CA ASN A 315 -14.16 -6.42 9.24
C ASN A 315 -14.77 -6.20 10.64
N ARG A 316 -15.12 -7.29 11.33
CA ARG A 316 -15.75 -7.25 12.66
C ARG A 316 -14.98 -6.46 13.73
N SER A 317 -13.65 -6.29 13.58
CA SER A 317 -12.83 -5.56 14.56
C SER A 317 -12.90 -4.04 14.41
N ASN A 318 -13.23 -3.52 13.22
CA ASN A 318 -13.21 -2.07 12.94
C ASN A 318 -14.50 -1.50 12.35
N ASN A 319 -15.45 -2.34 11.93
CA ASN A 319 -16.67 -1.91 11.25
C ASN A 319 -17.52 -0.95 12.09
N ARG A 320 -17.60 -1.16 13.41
CA ARG A 320 -18.32 -0.28 14.34
C ARG A 320 -17.74 1.13 14.38
N GLU A 321 -16.42 1.26 14.44
CA GLU A 321 -15.77 2.59 14.49
C GLU A 321 -15.93 3.36 13.18
N LEU A 322 -16.05 2.62 12.08
CA LEU A 322 -16.33 3.12 10.73
C LEU A 322 -17.82 3.33 10.45
N ASN A 323 -18.72 2.97 11.39
CA ASN A 323 -20.17 2.95 11.19
C ASN A 323 -20.60 2.20 9.91
N TYR A 324 -19.93 1.09 9.62
CA TYR A 324 -20.14 0.29 8.41
C TYR A 324 -20.79 -1.05 8.74
N ASN A 325 -22.02 -1.29 8.28
CA ASN A 325 -22.72 -2.55 8.49
C ASN A 325 -23.32 -3.10 7.19
N ILE A 326 -23.36 -4.43 7.11
CA ILE A 326 -24.06 -5.18 6.08
C ILE A 326 -25.09 -6.04 6.79
N THR A 327 -26.35 -5.95 6.39
CA THR A 327 -27.43 -6.75 6.94
C THR A 327 -28.21 -7.44 5.84
N THR A 328 -29.02 -8.43 6.19
CA THR A 328 -29.96 -9.08 5.28
C THR A 328 -31.38 -8.96 5.83
N ASN A 329 -32.39 -9.23 5.01
CA ASN A 329 -33.78 -9.22 5.47
C ASN A 329 -34.13 -10.41 6.40
N LEU A 330 -33.16 -11.27 6.71
CA LEU A 330 -33.34 -12.46 7.55
C LEU A 330 -32.95 -12.22 9.01
N GLU A 331 -32.37 -11.06 9.34
CA GLU A 331 -32.04 -10.70 10.73
C GLU A 331 -33.19 -9.91 11.38
N GLN A 332 -33.79 -10.46 12.44
CA GLN A 332 -34.59 -9.70 13.40
C GLN A 332 -33.62 -8.96 14.36
N LEU A 333 -33.87 -7.66 14.56
CA LEU A 333 -33.13 -6.78 15.48
C LEU A 333 -32.97 -7.35 16.89
#